data_AF-A0A563VSH9-F1
#
_entry.id   AF-A0A563VSH9-F1
#
_cell.length_a   1.000
_cell.length_b   1.000
_cell.length_c   1.000
_cell.angle_alpha   90.00
_cell.angle_beta   90.00
_cell.angle_gamma   90.00
#
_symmetry.space_group_name_H-M   'P 1'
#
loop_
_entity.id
_entity.type
_entity.pdbx_description
1 polymer ?
#
loop_
_entity_poly.entity_id
_entity_poly.type
_entity_poly.pdbx_seq_one_letter_code
_entity_poly.pdbx_strand_id
1 'polypeptide(L)' 'MNLPAQLTLEQQFKLQILKDQVETLSKEQAQEYLLEMFRQMMVKDNLVKHLMKNA' A
#
# COMPACT_ATOMS: atom_id res chain seq x y z
N MET A 1 -2.35 -9.76 -22.90
CA MET A 1 -1.22 -8.92 -22.44
C MET A 1 -1.34 -8.78 -20.93
N ASN A 2 -0.44 -9.39 -20.17
CA ASN A 2 -0.41 -9.26 -18.71
C ASN A 2 0.11 -7.88 -18.38
N LEU A 3 -0.79 -6.95 -18.06
CA LEU A 3 -0.39 -5.66 -17.50
C LEU A 3 0.31 -5.94 -16.15
N PRO A 4 1.48 -5.35 -15.87
CA PRO A 4 2.16 -5.46 -14.57
C PRO A 4 1.39 -4.80 -13.41
N ALA A 5 0.12 -4.42 -13.63
CA ALA A 5 -0.75 -3.72 -12.70
C ALA A 5 -1.65 -4.65 -11.85
N GLN A 6 -1.60 -5.97 -12.08
CA GLN A 6 -2.38 -6.92 -11.29
C GLN A 6 -1.59 -7.37 -10.06
N LEU A 7 -2.30 -7.53 -8.94
CA LEU A 7 -1.72 -8.10 -7.72
C LEU A 7 -1.40 -9.59 -7.94
N THR A 8 -0.25 -10.05 -7.44
CA THR A 8 0.05 -11.49 -7.34
C THR A 8 -0.91 -12.18 -6.38
N LEU A 9 -1.01 -13.51 -6.42
CA LEU A 9 -1.85 -14.28 -5.51
C LEU A 9 -1.49 -14.00 -4.03
N GLU A 10 -0.20 -13.91 -3.71
CA GLU A 10 0.27 -13.59 -2.36
C GLU A 10 -0.13 -12.18 -1.93
N GLN A 11 -0.10 -11.21 -2.86
CA GLN A 11 -0.53 -9.85 -2.59
C GLN A 11 -2.05 -9.77 -2.37
N GLN A 12 -2.84 -10.53 -3.13
CA GLN A 12 -4.28 -10.66 -2.93
C GLN A 12 -4.59 -11.28 -1.56
N PHE A 13 -3.86 -12.32 -1.16
CA PHE A 13 -4.00 -12.92 0.16
C PHE A 13 -3.64 -11.94 1.30
N LYS A 14 -2.54 -11.19 1.16
CA LYS A 14 -2.18 -10.13 2.11
C LYS A 14 -3.27 -9.06 2.21
N LEU A 15 -3.89 -8.69 1.08
CA LEU A 15 -4.98 -7.73 1.05
C LEU A 15 -6.20 -8.25 1.83
N GLN A 16 -6.52 -9.54 1.73
CA GLN A 16 -7.60 -10.15 2.50
C GLN A 16 -7.31 -10.09 4.01
N ILE A 17 -6.08 -10.43 4.44
CA ILE A 17 -5.70 -10.31 5.86
C ILE A 17 -5.82 -8.86 6.34
N LEU A 18 -5.35 -7.89 5.53
CA LEU A 18 -5.44 -6.48 5.87
C LEU A 18 -6.89 -6.02 5.99
N LYS A 19 -7.78 -6.50 5.12
CA LYS A 19 -9.22 -6.20 5.21
C LYS A 19 -9.79 -6.65 6.55
N ASP A 20 -9.52 -7.89 6.95
CA ASP A 20 -10.02 -8.43 8.22
C ASP A 20 -9.47 -7.64 9.43
N GLN A 21 -8.22 -7.16 9.35
CA GLN A 21 -7.63 -6.30 10.37
C GLN A 21 -8.28 -4.90 10.43
N VAL A 22 -8.50 -4.27 9.27
CA VAL A 22 -9.09 -2.92 9.18
C VAL A 22 -10.52 -2.90 9.73
N GLU A 23 -11.29 -3.98 9.56
CA GLU A 23 -12.65 -4.11 10.12
C GLU A 23 -12.68 -4.06 11.66
N THR A 24 -11.55 -4.32 12.33
CA THR A 24 -11.45 -4.30 13.81
C THR A 24 -11.03 -2.95 14.38
N LEU A 25 -10.67 -1.97 13.54
CA LEU A 25 -10.13 -0.69 13.99
C LEU A 25 -11.21 0.26 14.51
N SER A 26 -10.86 1.04 15.55
CA SER A 26 -11.62 2.24 15.88
C SER A 26 -11.50 3.29 14.76
N LYS A 27 -12.41 4.27 14.75
CA LYS A 27 -12.37 5.36 13.79
C LYS A 27 -11.05 6.15 13.88
N GLU A 28 -10.59 6.43 15.09
CA GLU A 28 -9.37 7.18 15.36
C GLU A 28 -8.14 6.41 14.83
N GLN A 29 -8.07 5.11 15.12
CA GLN A 29 -7.01 4.24 14.62
C GLN A 29 -7.01 4.18 13.09
N ALA A 30 -8.18 4.01 12.47
CA ALA A 30 -8.31 3.98 11.01
C ALA A 30 -7.87 5.31 10.37
N GLN A 31 -8.19 6.45 10.99
CA GLN A 31 -7.74 7.77 10.52
C GLN A 31 -6.21 7.92 10.61
N GLU A 32 -5.59 7.49 11.72
CA GLU A 32 -4.14 7.51 11.89
C GLU A 32 -3.44 6.62 10.86
N TYR A 33 -3.90 5.38 10.69
CA TYR A 33 -3.32 4.46 9.70
C TYR A 33 -3.50 4.95 8.27
N LEU A 34 -4.62 5.61 7.95
CA LEU A 34 -4.84 6.17 6.62
C LEU A 34 -3.82 7.27 6.31
N LEU A 35 -3.56 8.18 7.26
CA LEU A 35 -2.57 9.25 7.10
C LEU A 35 -1.15 8.66 6.91
N GLU A 36 -0.79 7.67 7.72
CA GLU A 36 0.51 7.00 7.60
C GLU A 36 0.65 6.24 6.28
N MET A 37 -0.41 5.61 5.79
CA MET A 37 -0.42 4.93 4.48
C MET A 37 -0.13 5.92 3.35
N PHE A 38 -0.81 7.07 3.33
CA PHE A 38 -0.54 8.14 2.35
C PHE A 38 0.88 8.69 2.46
N ARG A 39 1.40 8.87 3.69
CA ARG A 39 2.79 9.30 3.90
C ARG A 39 3.77 8.30 3.29
N GLN A 40 3.56 7.00 3.53
CA GLN A 40 4.40 5.95 2.96
C GLN A 40 4.31 5.88 1.43
N MET A 41 3.13 6.11 0.84
CA MET A 41 2.98 6.20 -0.61
C MET A 41 3.84 7.31 -1.21
N MET A 42 3.84 8.52 -0.62
CA MET A 42 4.68 9.62 -1.09
C MET A 42 6.19 9.29 -1.00
N VAL A 43 6.61 8.61 0.07
CA VAL A 43 8.01 8.16 0.21
C VAL A 43 8.36 7.13 -0.86
N LYS A 44 7.46 6.18 -1.14
CA LYS A 44 7.64 5.19 -2.21
C LYS A 44 7.75 5.86 -3.58
N ASP A 45 6.93 6.88 -3.85
CA ASP A 45 7.01 7.64 -5.11
C ASP A 45 8.34 8.36 -5.26
N ASN A 46 8.84 8.98 -4.19
CA ASN A 46 10.16 9.61 -4.18
C ASN A 46 11.28 8.60 -4.45
N LEU A 47 11.21 7.40 -3.85
CA LEU A 47 12.16 6.33 -4.08
C LEU A 47 12.14 5.84 -5.53
N VAL A 48 10.95 5.59 -6.09
CA VAL A 48 10.81 5.19 -7.50
C VAL A 48 11.39 6.26 -8.42
N LYS A 49 11.06 7.54 -8.20
CA LYS A 49 11.64 8.67 -8.95
C LYS A 49 13.16 8.70 -8.85
N HIS A 50 13.73 8.44 -7.68
CA HIS A 50 15.18 8.40 -7.48
C HIS A 50 15.82 7.24 -8.25
N LEU A 51 15.25 6.04 -8.15
CA LEU A 51 15.73 4.86 -8.87
C LEU A 51 15.67 5.06 -10.39
N MET A 52 14.58 5.63 -10.92
CA MET A 52 14.45 5.90 -12.36
C MET A 52 15.40 6.98 -12.88
N LYS A 53 15.81 7.94 -12.03
CA LYS A 53 16.83 8.94 -12.40
C LYS A 53 18.25 8.37 -12.44
N ASN A 54 18.47 7.25 -11.77
CA ASN A 54 19.76 6.56 -11.68
C ASN A 54 19.80 5.27 -12.53
N ALA A 55 18.78 5.04 -13.37
CA ALA A 55 18.65 3.87 -14.25
C ALA A 55 19.10 4.20 -15.68
#